data_AF-A0A661BYM9-F1
#
_entry.id   AF-A0A661BYM9-F1
#
_cell.length_a   1.000
_cell.length_b   1.000
_cell.length_c   1.000
_cell.angle_alpha   90.00
_cell.angle_beta   90.00
_cell.angle_gamma   90.00
#
_symmetry.space_group_name_H-M   'P 1'
#
loop_
_entity.id
_entity.type
_entity.pdbx_description
1 polymer ?
#
loop_
_entity_poly.entity_id
_entity_poly.type
_entity_poly.pdbx_seq_one_letter_code
_entity_poly.pdbx_strand_id
1 'polypeptide(L)'
;MDLGVAIIWGRRPWNYTRFEYLDVDSSYNKKNVTDNTFYSKQPESMKLEGAYQFAGSYKLRFSLSRDKPLELIDPDNNGIFKHEASDYFFLFDYQPVPDSVIGLTINGFTLDKSKTQTGQDQQQATDYISADIYWVRGMGRIYEFRVGTQYDHISNDIRDLITSSNDLNYFMKTLQVYSTLHHPFNEHMAWDLGLYVGQVEEQQNYLQDNTRDTINDGIEAKFRFGFEYSSADDRNSLQFNISLNLDDPIKDPGDGGAISFQSVF
;
A
#
# COMPACT_ATOMS: atom_id res chain seq x y z
N MET A 1 -18.57 -16.52 8.61
CA MET A 1 -17.68 -17.71 8.49
C MET A 1 -17.39 -17.75 7.03
N ASP A 2 -16.13 -17.56 6.70
CA ASP A 2 -15.73 -17.32 5.33
C ASP A 2 -15.60 -18.69 4.65
N LEU A 3 -16.10 -18.78 3.43
CA LEU A 3 -16.09 -20.01 2.64
C LEU A 3 -15.19 -19.76 1.44
N GLY A 4 -14.11 -20.53 1.31
CA GLY A 4 -13.15 -20.32 0.24
C GLY A 4 -12.61 -21.62 -0.33
N VAL A 5 -12.18 -21.54 -1.59
CA VAL A 5 -11.44 -22.60 -2.26
C VAL A 5 -10.11 -22.02 -2.74
N ALA A 6 -9.02 -22.72 -2.45
CA ALA A 6 -7.71 -22.40 -2.99
C ALA A 6 -7.13 -23.61 -3.72
N ILE A 7 -6.59 -23.37 -4.91
CA ILE A 7 -5.88 -24.36 -5.71
C ILE A 7 -4.44 -23.88 -5.83
N ILE A 8 -3.49 -24.77 -5.51
CA ILE A 8 -2.06 -24.50 -5.61
C ILE A 8 -1.45 -25.49 -6.60
N TRP A 9 -0.81 -24.97 -7.64
CA TRP A 9 0.06 -25.73 -8.53
C TRP A 9 1.50 -25.47 -8.13
N GLY A 10 2.27 -26.52 -7.85
CA GLY A 10 3.68 -26.42 -7.46
C GLY A 10 3.91 -26.56 -5.95
N ARG A 11 5.02 -26.02 -5.45
CA ARG A 11 5.45 -26.17 -4.04
C ARG A 11 5.76 -24.81 -3.42
N ARG A 12 5.29 -24.56 -2.20
CA ARG A 12 5.69 -23.37 -1.42
C ARG A 12 7.05 -23.60 -0.73
N PRO A 13 7.86 -22.55 -0.49
CA PRO A 13 7.59 -21.13 -0.77
C PRO A 13 7.96 -20.67 -2.19
N TRP A 14 8.55 -21.53 -3.03
CA TRP A 14 9.02 -21.19 -4.38
C TRP A 14 8.63 -22.23 -5.41
N ASN A 15 8.34 -21.76 -6.62
CA ASN A 15 7.85 -22.52 -7.76
C ASN A 15 6.40 -22.97 -7.55
N TYR A 16 5.53 -21.99 -7.33
CA TYR A 16 4.10 -22.21 -7.26
C TYR A 16 3.29 -21.09 -7.91
N THR A 17 2.06 -21.43 -8.28
CA THR A 17 0.96 -20.50 -8.53
C THR A 17 -0.23 -20.94 -7.70
N ARG A 18 -0.89 -19.99 -7.07
CA ARG A 18 -2.07 -20.22 -6.26
C ARG A 18 -3.19 -19.33 -6.75
N PHE A 19 -4.33 -19.94 -7.00
CA PHE A 19 -5.60 -19.24 -7.17
C PHE A 19 -6.44 -19.45 -5.91
N GLU A 20 -7.04 -18.38 -5.43
CA GLU A 20 -7.96 -18.37 -4.29
C GLU A 20 -9.24 -17.64 -4.69
N TYR A 21 -10.35 -18.23 -4.27
CA TYR A 21 -11.68 -17.62 -4.30
C TYR A 21 -12.24 -17.67 -2.88
N LEU A 22 -12.73 -16.54 -2.38
CA LEU A 22 -13.25 -16.40 -1.03
C LEU A 22 -14.62 -15.72 -1.07
N ASP A 23 -15.60 -16.32 -0.40
CA ASP A 23 -16.87 -15.71 -0.02
C ASP A 23 -16.72 -15.20 1.43
N VAL A 24 -16.61 -13.89 1.57
CA VAL A 24 -16.30 -13.20 2.83
C VAL A 24 -17.59 -13.02 3.61
N ASP A 25 -17.59 -13.54 4.84
CA ASP A 25 -18.72 -13.56 5.75
C ASP A 25 -20.07 -13.88 5.11
N SER A 26 -20.16 -15.08 4.52
CA SER A 26 -21.39 -15.68 3.96
C SER A 26 -22.65 -15.58 4.84
N SER A 27 -22.49 -15.26 6.13
CA SER A 27 -23.53 -15.20 7.14
C SER A 27 -23.71 -13.80 7.76
N TYR A 28 -23.05 -12.76 7.23
CA TYR A 28 -23.14 -11.39 7.75
C TYR A 28 -24.59 -10.94 7.94
N ASN A 29 -25.41 -11.03 6.89
CA ASN A 29 -26.83 -10.65 6.92
C ASN A 29 -27.67 -11.42 7.96
N LYS A 30 -27.20 -12.60 8.42
CA LYS A 30 -27.89 -13.42 9.43
C LYS A 30 -27.41 -13.13 10.86
N LYS A 31 -26.23 -12.53 11.00
CA LYS A 31 -25.56 -12.22 12.27
C LYS A 31 -25.68 -10.75 12.65
N ASN A 32 -26.01 -9.87 11.71
CA ASN A 32 -26.20 -8.48 12.01
C ASN A 32 -27.50 -8.31 12.81
N VAL A 33 -27.37 -8.15 14.13
CA VAL A 33 -28.48 -7.99 15.08
C VAL A 33 -28.60 -6.55 15.58
N THR A 34 -27.65 -5.70 15.19
CA THR A 34 -27.44 -4.35 15.75
C THR A 34 -27.99 -3.25 14.87
N ASP A 35 -28.01 -3.44 13.55
CA ASP A 35 -28.67 -2.55 12.61
C ASP A 35 -29.37 -3.35 11.49
N ASN A 36 -30.19 -2.65 10.70
CA ASN A 36 -30.94 -3.24 9.60
C ASN A 36 -30.12 -3.32 8.29
N THR A 37 -28.81 -3.07 8.34
CA THR A 37 -27.98 -3.06 7.13
C THR A 37 -27.66 -4.47 6.65
N PHE A 38 -27.64 -4.66 5.33
CA PHE A 38 -27.40 -5.96 4.73
C PHE A 38 -26.72 -5.83 3.38
N TYR A 39 -25.90 -6.82 3.03
CA TYR A 39 -25.33 -6.90 1.69
C TYR A 39 -26.37 -7.45 0.71
N SER A 40 -26.48 -6.83 -0.48
CA SER A 40 -27.39 -7.32 -1.53
C SER A 40 -26.95 -8.67 -2.11
N LYS A 41 -25.65 -8.94 -2.06
CA LYS A 41 -25.01 -10.21 -2.40
C LYS A 41 -23.87 -10.50 -1.43
N GLN A 42 -23.51 -11.77 -1.30
CA GLN A 42 -22.34 -12.15 -0.51
C GLN A 42 -21.07 -11.51 -1.08
N PRO A 43 -20.22 -10.87 -0.27
CA PRO A 43 -18.96 -10.33 -0.73
C PRO A 43 -18.05 -11.45 -1.22
N GLU A 44 -17.48 -11.29 -2.41
CA GLU A 44 -16.60 -12.29 -3.01
C GLU A 44 -15.28 -11.64 -3.39
N SER A 45 -14.16 -12.30 -3.11
CA SER A 45 -12.83 -11.88 -3.56
C SER A 45 -12.10 -13.01 -4.28
N MET A 46 -11.29 -12.62 -5.25
CA MET A 46 -10.43 -13.52 -6.02
C MET A 46 -8.99 -13.06 -5.88
N LYS A 47 -8.07 -14.02 -5.71
CA LYS A 47 -6.64 -13.75 -5.65
C LYS A 47 -5.86 -14.74 -6.49
N LEU A 48 -4.97 -14.24 -7.33
CA LEU A 48 -3.97 -15.02 -8.06
C LEU A 48 -2.59 -14.58 -7.59
N GLU A 49 -1.81 -15.49 -7.03
CA GLU A 49 -0.44 -15.22 -6.57
C GLU A 49 0.52 -16.28 -7.07
N GLY A 50 1.80 -15.94 -7.18
CA GLY A 50 2.83 -16.90 -7.52
C GLY A 50 4.22 -16.45 -7.10
N ALA A 51 5.09 -17.42 -6.92
CA ALA A 51 6.49 -17.19 -6.61
C ALA A 51 7.36 -18.20 -7.36
N TYR A 52 8.39 -17.73 -8.05
CA TYR A 52 9.27 -18.54 -8.88
C TYR A 52 10.72 -18.20 -8.58
N GLN A 53 11.55 -19.23 -8.47
CA GLN A 53 13.00 -19.07 -8.44
C GLN A 53 13.59 -19.86 -9.58
N PHE A 54 14.35 -19.21 -10.46
CA PHE A 54 14.93 -19.85 -11.63
C PHE A 54 16.38 -19.46 -11.83
N ALA A 55 17.15 -20.40 -12.39
CA ALA A 55 18.59 -20.31 -12.61
C ALA A 55 19.42 -19.89 -11.36
N GLY A 56 18.92 -20.16 -10.15
CA GLY A 56 19.57 -19.83 -8.88
C GLY A 56 19.57 -18.35 -8.50
N SER A 57 19.67 -17.45 -9.49
CA SER A 57 19.85 -16.00 -9.29
C SER A 57 18.61 -15.16 -9.55
N TYR A 58 17.51 -15.71 -10.08
CA TYR A 58 16.31 -14.92 -10.35
C TYR A 58 15.18 -15.32 -9.42
N LYS A 59 14.50 -14.33 -8.85
CA LYS A 59 13.28 -14.51 -8.08
C LYS A 59 12.19 -13.64 -8.66
N LEU A 60 11.01 -14.20 -8.84
CA LEU A 60 9.82 -13.51 -9.31
C LEU A 60 8.70 -13.77 -8.31
N ARG A 61 7.96 -12.72 -7.95
CA ARG A 61 6.72 -12.83 -7.16
C ARG A 61 5.66 -11.96 -7.79
N PHE A 62 4.42 -12.41 -7.73
CA PHE A 62 3.29 -11.58 -8.12
C PHE A 62 2.07 -11.92 -7.28
N SER A 63 1.17 -10.95 -7.14
CA SER A 63 -0.15 -11.09 -6.56
C SER A 63 -1.11 -10.17 -7.31
N LEU A 64 -2.31 -10.67 -7.60
CA LEU A 64 -3.40 -9.94 -8.21
C LEU A 64 -4.64 -10.27 -7.38
N SER A 65 -5.24 -9.28 -6.73
CA SER A 65 -6.52 -9.42 -6.02
C SER A 65 -7.59 -8.58 -6.69
N ARG A 66 -8.82 -9.08 -6.66
CA ARG A 66 -10.00 -8.32 -7.06
C ARG A 66 -11.16 -8.69 -6.16
N ASP A 67 -11.79 -7.66 -5.62
CA ASP A 67 -13.07 -7.77 -4.96
C ASP A 67 -14.17 -7.64 -6.01
N LYS A 68 -15.18 -8.52 -5.97
CA LYS A 68 -16.38 -8.31 -6.77
C LYS A 68 -17.14 -7.08 -6.26
N PRO A 69 -17.92 -6.42 -7.12
CA PRO A 69 -18.77 -5.32 -6.71
C PRO A 69 -19.63 -5.69 -5.50
N LEU A 70 -19.34 -5.05 -4.38
CA LEU A 70 -20.06 -5.17 -3.13
C LEU A 70 -21.09 -4.06 -3.06
N GLU A 71 -22.28 -4.40 -2.56
CA GLU A 71 -23.35 -3.43 -2.33
C GLU A 71 -23.95 -3.69 -0.94
N LEU A 72 -23.81 -2.70 -0.06
CA LEU A 72 -24.39 -2.64 1.27
C LEU A 72 -25.61 -1.72 1.24
N ILE A 73 -26.74 -2.20 1.73
CA ILE A 73 -28.01 -1.48 1.77
C ILE A 73 -28.32 -1.15 3.22
N ASP A 74 -28.59 0.12 3.49
CA ASP A 74 -29.10 0.64 4.76
C ASP A 74 -30.56 1.09 4.56
N PRO A 75 -31.54 0.28 4.99
CA PRO A 75 -32.94 0.61 4.80
C PRO A 75 -33.41 1.76 5.70
N ASP A 76 -32.71 2.09 6.79
CA ASP A 76 -33.18 3.10 7.75
C ASP A 76 -33.05 4.52 7.20
N ASN A 77 -32.14 4.74 6.23
CA ASN A 77 -31.93 6.03 5.55
C ASN A 77 -32.03 5.96 4.01
N ASN A 78 -32.51 4.83 3.48
CA ASN A 78 -32.46 4.49 2.04
C ASN A 78 -31.04 4.61 1.46
N GLY A 79 -30.05 4.18 2.24
CA GLY A 79 -28.65 4.22 1.91
C GLY A 79 -28.23 3.03 1.07
N ILE A 80 -27.42 3.28 0.04
CA ILE A 80 -26.75 2.26 -0.75
C ILE A 80 -25.29 2.65 -0.83
N PHE A 81 -24.42 1.78 -0.35
CA PHE A 81 -22.97 1.90 -0.49
C PHE A 81 -22.48 0.82 -1.44
N LYS A 82 -21.74 1.21 -2.49
CA LYS A 82 -21.11 0.30 -3.44
C LYS A 82 -19.60 0.41 -3.34
N HIS A 83 -18.91 -0.71 -3.53
CA HIS A 83 -17.46 -0.81 -3.44
C HIS A 83 -16.94 -1.87 -4.41
N GLU A 84 -15.94 -1.53 -5.22
CA GLU A 84 -15.14 -2.45 -6.02
C GLU A 84 -13.67 -2.05 -5.88
N ALA A 85 -12.80 -3.02 -5.66
CA ALA A 85 -11.37 -2.78 -5.52
C ALA A 85 -10.56 -3.87 -6.23
N SER A 86 -9.38 -3.50 -6.69
CA SER A 86 -8.38 -4.44 -7.17
C SER A 86 -7.00 -4.01 -6.71
N ASP A 87 -6.14 -4.99 -6.39
CA ASP A 87 -4.75 -4.72 -6.04
C ASP A 87 -3.84 -5.60 -6.86
N TYR A 88 -2.63 -5.09 -7.10
CA TYR A 88 -1.61 -5.84 -7.79
C TYR A 88 -0.24 -5.59 -7.18
N PHE A 89 0.59 -6.61 -7.26
CA PHE A 89 1.97 -6.61 -6.83
C PHE A 89 2.78 -7.47 -7.79
N PHE A 90 3.96 -6.99 -8.15
CA PHE A 90 4.94 -7.68 -8.95
C PHE A 90 6.32 -7.35 -8.39
N LEU A 91 7.16 -8.37 -8.23
CA LEU A 91 8.55 -8.24 -7.85
C LEU A 91 9.40 -9.13 -8.74
N PHE A 92 10.52 -8.57 -9.19
CA PHE A 92 11.55 -9.27 -9.91
C PHE A 92 12.92 -8.91 -9.33
N ASP A 93 13.59 -9.90 -8.75
CA ASP A 93 14.94 -9.77 -8.21
C ASP A 93 15.93 -10.56 -9.05
N TYR A 94 17.05 -9.94 -9.37
CA TYR A 94 18.25 -10.57 -9.87
C TYR A 94 19.37 -10.50 -8.81
N GLN A 95 19.90 -11.66 -8.44
CA GLN A 95 20.95 -11.83 -7.45
C GLN A 95 22.28 -12.18 -8.15
N PRO A 96 23.07 -11.17 -8.60
CA PRO A 96 24.33 -11.40 -9.31
C PRO A 96 25.40 -12.06 -8.43
N VAL A 97 25.37 -11.78 -7.12
CA VAL A 97 26.27 -12.34 -6.10
C VAL A 97 25.47 -12.58 -4.80
N PRO A 98 25.93 -13.46 -3.90
CA PRO A 98 25.15 -13.86 -2.73
C PRO A 98 24.66 -12.72 -1.83
N ASP A 99 25.40 -11.62 -1.74
CA ASP A 99 25.14 -10.48 -0.86
C ASP A 99 24.59 -9.25 -1.59
N SER A 100 24.09 -9.41 -2.82
CA SER A 100 23.56 -8.28 -3.60
C SER A 100 22.36 -8.67 -4.44
N VAL A 101 21.39 -7.77 -4.53
CA VAL A 101 20.18 -7.91 -5.34
C VAL A 101 19.95 -6.64 -6.14
N ILE A 102 19.62 -6.76 -7.41
CA ILE A 102 19.03 -5.70 -8.23
C ILE A 102 17.58 -6.10 -8.43
N GLY A 103 16.66 -5.24 -8.00
CA GLY A 103 15.24 -5.55 -8.00
C GLY A 103 14.39 -4.48 -8.67
N LEU A 104 13.21 -4.92 -9.10
CA LEU A 104 12.10 -4.11 -9.58
C LEU A 104 10.85 -4.54 -8.81
N THR A 105 10.15 -3.59 -8.23
CA THR A 105 8.81 -3.78 -7.67
C THR A 105 7.82 -2.88 -8.40
N ILE A 106 6.66 -3.42 -8.72
CA ILE A 106 5.50 -2.67 -9.21
C ILE A 106 4.31 -3.08 -8.36
N ASN A 107 3.59 -2.12 -7.79
CA ASN A 107 2.40 -2.39 -7.00
C ASN A 107 1.41 -1.25 -7.10
N GLY A 108 0.17 -1.52 -6.76
CA GLY A 108 -0.87 -0.51 -6.85
C GLY A 108 -2.24 -1.09 -6.58
N PHE A 109 -3.22 -0.20 -6.64
CA PHE A 109 -4.62 -0.57 -6.47
C PHE A 109 -5.53 0.35 -7.29
N THR A 110 -6.74 -0.13 -7.53
CA THR A 110 -7.87 0.66 -8.01
C THR A 110 -9.00 0.51 -7.01
N LEU A 111 -9.74 1.59 -6.75
CA LEU A 111 -10.84 1.61 -5.80
C LEU A 111 -11.96 2.49 -6.35
N ASP A 112 -13.12 1.88 -6.57
CA ASP A 112 -14.35 2.58 -6.90
C ASP A 112 -15.33 2.41 -5.75
N LYS A 113 -15.84 3.52 -5.21
CA LYS A 113 -16.90 3.51 -4.22
C LYS A 113 -17.94 4.58 -4.48
N SER A 114 -19.18 4.26 -4.14
CA SER A 114 -20.26 5.23 -4.20
C SER A 114 -21.15 5.12 -2.98
N LYS A 115 -21.69 6.24 -2.52
CA LYS A 115 -22.68 6.29 -1.46
C LYS A 115 -23.86 7.13 -1.92
N THR A 116 -25.02 6.51 -1.98
CA THR A 116 -26.29 7.18 -2.25
C THR A 116 -27.16 7.06 -1.00
N GLN A 117 -27.61 8.16 -0.43
CA GLN A 117 -28.60 8.19 0.66
C GLN A 117 -29.45 9.46 0.53
N THR A 118 -30.47 9.62 1.38
CA THR A 118 -31.33 10.82 1.31
C THR A 118 -30.51 12.11 1.41
N GLY A 119 -30.49 12.90 0.33
CA GLY A 119 -29.74 14.16 0.26
C GLY A 119 -28.23 14.04 0.06
N GLN A 120 -27.70 12.85 -0.23
CA GLN A 120 -26.29 12.66 -0.62
C GLN A 120 -26.16 11.63 -1.75
N ASP A 121 -25.39 11.95 -2.78
CA ASP A 121 -25.05 10.98 -3.82
C ASP A 121 -23.61 11.23 -4.27
N GLN A 122 -22.69 10.47 -3.69
CA GLN A 122 -21.25 10.71 -3.82
C GLN A 122 -20.56 9.52 -4.44
N GLN A 123 -19.59 9.79 -5.30
CA GLN A 123 -18.75 8.78 -5.95
C GLN A 123 -17.29 9.16 -5.77
N GLN A 124 -16.45 8.16 -5.56
CA GLN A 124 -15.01 8.31 -5.50
C GLN A 124 -14.34 7.17 -6.26
N ALA A 125 -13.47 7.52 -7.19
CA ALA A 125 -12.61 6.59 -7.93
C ALA A 125 -11.16 6.93 -7.64
N THR A 126 -10.37 5.97 -7.19
CA THR A 126 -8.96 6.15 -6.84
C THR A 126 -8.11 5.10 -7.55
N ASP A 127 -7.08 5.54 -8.26
CA ASP A 127 -6.07 4.67 -8.83
C ASP A 127 -4.71 5.02 -8.25
N TYR A 128 -3.93 4.01 -7.88
CA TYR A 128 -2.56 4.17 -7.39
C TYR A 128 -1.64 3.18 -8.08
N ILE A 129 -0.47 3.66 -8.49
CA ILE A 129 0.64 2.85 -8.98
C ILE A 129 1.94 3.33 -8.38
N SER A 130 2.78 2.36 -8.01
CA SER A 130 4.15 2.56 -7.56
C SER A 130 5.08 1.65 -8.34
N ALA A 131 6.22 2.19 -8.76
CA ALA A 131 7.28 1.45 -9.42
C ALA A 131 8.63 1.81 -8.78
N ASP A 132 9.33 0.81 -8.23
CA ASP A 132 10.61 0.97 -7.55
C ASP A 132 11.67 0.10 -8.22
N ILE A 133 12.80 0.71 -8.59
CA ILE A 133 14.01 0.01 -9.04
C ILE A 133 15.09 0.25 -7.99
N TYR A 134 15.66 -0.84 -7.48
CA TYR A 134 16.61 -0.77 -6.40
C TYR A 134 17.80 -1.70 -6.59
N TRP A 135 18.87 -1.36 -5.88
CA TRP A 135 20.05 -2.19 -5.71
C TRP A 135 20.37 -2.28 -4.23
N VAL A 136 20.43 -3.51 -3.72
CA VAL A 136 20.86 -3.84 -2.36
C VAL A 136 22.23 -4.49 -2.42
N ARG A 137 23.10 -4.14 -1.47
CA ARG A 137 24.42 -4.73 -1.28
C ARG A 137 24.72 -4.92 0.20
N GLY A 138 25.41 -6.01 0.53
CA GLY A 138 25.77 -6.34 1.89
C GLY A 138 24.69 -7.10 2.64
N MET A 139 23.78 -7.76 1.91
CA MET A 139 22.77 -8.63 2.52
C MET A 139 23.43 -9.72 3.37
N GLY A 140 23.00 -9.84 4.63
CA GLY A 140 23.61 -10.76 5.60
C GLY A 140 25.01 -10.38 6.06
N ARG A 141 25.46 -9.14 5.79
CA ARG A 141 26.70 -8.57 6.35
C ARG A 141 26.39 -7.56 7.46
N ILE A 142 27.44 -7.02 8.06
CA ILE A 142 27.38 -5.99 9.12
C ILE A 142 26.73 -4.69 8.61
N TYR A 143 26.78 -4.42 7.31
CA TYR A 143 26.10 -3.27 6.72
C TYR A 143 25.36 -3.73 5.47
N GLU A 144 24.07 -3.44 5.42
CA GLU A 144 23.25 -3.55 4.22
C GLU A 144 22.94 -2.16 3.70
N PHE A 145 23.33 -1.89 2.46
CA PHE A 145 23.10 -0.63 1.78
C PHE A 145 22.11 -0.86 0.65
N ARG A 146 21.08 -0.01 0.57
CA ARG A 146 20.14 0.03 -0.54
C ARG A 146 20.20 1.41 -1.18
N VAL A 147 20.14 1.45 -2.50
CA VAL A 147 19.89 2.66 -3.28
C VAL A 147 18.81 2.34 -4.29
N GLY A 148 17.90 3.28 -4.53
CA GLY A 148 16.83 3.07 -5.49
C GLY A 148 16.19 4.35 -5.97
N THR A 149 15.31 4.17 -6.94
CA THR A 149 14.41 5.22 -7.42
C THR A 149 13.00 4.66 -7.44
N GLN A 150 12.06 5.46 -6.95
CA GLN A 150 10.66 5.10 -6.89
C GLN A 150 9.84 6.20 -7.54
N TYR A 151 8.89 5.77 -8.37
CA TYR A 151 7.86 6.61 -8.96
C TYR A 151 6.52 6.21 -8.37
N ASP A 152 5.77 7.18 -7.85
CA ASP A 152 4.41 6.99 -7.41
C ASP A 152 3.48 7.88 -8.21
N HIS A 153 2.30 7.37 -8.52
CA HIS A 153 1.21 8.15 -9.10
C HIS A 153 -0.10 7.73 -8.47
N ILE A 154 -0.86 8.72 -7.99
CA ILE A 154 -2.22 8.57 -7.51
C ILE A 154 -3.14 9.53 -8.27
N SER A 155 -4.28 9.02 -8.73
CA SER A 155 -5.41 9.82 -9.18
C SER A 155 -6.60 9.54 -8.27
N ASN A 156 -7.36 10.58 -7.96
CA ASN A 156 -8.56 10.45 -7.15
C ASN A 156 -9.64 11.42 -7.62
N ASP A 157 -10.69 10.87 -8.22
CA ASP A 157 -11.83 11.60 -8.70
C ASP A 157 -12.96 11.53 -7.68
N ILE A 158 -13.48 12.68 -7.26
CA ILE A 158 -14.64 12.80 -6.37
C ILE A 158 -15.76 13.48 -7.13
N ARG A 159 -16.96 12.92 -7.05
CA ARG A 159 -18.19 13.48 -7.62
C ARG A 159 -19.29 13.52 -6.58
N ASP A 160 -20.06 14.60 -6.57
CA ASP A 160 -21.30 14.72 -5.82
C ASP A 160 -22.44 15.04 -6.82
N LEU A 161 -23.30 14.04 -7.06
CA LEU A 161 -24.36 14.09 -8.05
C LEU A 161 -25.56 14.94 -7.61
N ILE A 162 -25.56 15.48 -6.39
CA ILE A 162 -26.56 16.43 -5.89
C ILE A 162 -25.99 17.84 -5.90
N THR A 163 -24.77 18.02 -5.37
CA THR A 163 -24.07 19.31 -5.31
C THR A 163 -22.68 19.21 -5.90
N SER A 164 -22.55 19.50 -7.19
CA SER A 164 -21.28 19.42 -7.94
C SER A 164 -20.21 20.44 -7.53
N SER A 165 -20.47 21.31 -6.53
CA SER A 165 -19.55 22.36 -6.10
C SER A 165 -18.24 21.83 -5.50
N ASN A 166 -18.19 20.55 -5.14
CA ASN A 166 -17.02 19.87 -4.61
C ASN A 166 -16.48 18.77 -5.54
N ASP A 167 -16.96 18.71 -6.79
CA ASP A 167 -16.39 17.79 -7.77
C ASP A 167 -14.92 18.11 -8.00
N LEU A 168 -14.07 17.13 -7.77
CA LEU A 168 -12.62 17.28 -7.72
C LEU A 168 -11.95 16.18 -8.52
N ASN A 169 -10.96 16.54 -9.33
CA ASN A 169 -9.95 15.61 -9.83
C ASN A 169 -8.64 15.91 -9.10
N TYR A 170 -8.21 14.97 -8.29
CA TYR A 170 -6.94 15.02 -7.58
C TYR A 170 -5.91 14.17 -8.32
N PHE A 171 -4.70 14.70 -8.48
CA PHE A 171 -3.57 13.96 -9.01
C PHE A 171 -2.34 14.26 -8.16
N MET A 172 -1.56 13.24 -7.84
CA MET A 172 -0.24 13.44 -7.29
C MET A 172 0.72 12.45 -7.97
N LYS A 173 1.90 12.93 -8.31
CA LYS A 173 3.00 12.10 -8.78
C LYS A 173 4.26 12.46 -8.03
N THR A 174 5.06 11.44 -7.73
CA THR A 174 6.37 11.63 -7.11
C THR A 174 7.42 10.88 -7.91
N LEU A 175 8.61 11.45 -8.01
CA LEU A 175 9.79 10.75 -8.46
C LEU A 175 10.88 10.96 -7.42
N GLN A 176 11.19 9.91 -6.68
CA GLN A 176 12.19 9.95 -5.61
C GLN A 176 13.41 9.11 -5.93
N VAL A 177 14.55 9.58 -5.43
CA VAL A 177 15.79 8.81 -5.29
C VAL A 177 16.04 8.66 -3.80
N TYR A 178 16.40 7.45 -3.38
CA TYR A 178 16.65 7.18 -1.98
C TYR A 178 17.87 6.29 -1.77
N SER A 179 18.41 6.37 -0.56
CA SER A 179 19.38 5.41 -0.06
C SER A 179 19.05 5.05 1.37
N THR A 180 19.16 3.77 1.72
CA THR A 180 19.07 3.31 3.10
C THR A 180 20.32 2.55 3.52
N LEU A 181 20.63 2.61 4.80
CA LEU A 181 21.72 1.88 5.43
C LEU A 181 21.20 1.21 6.68
N HIS A 182 21.23 -0.12 6.68
CA HIS A 182 20.89 -0.94 7.83
C HIS A 182 22.16 -1.53 8.44
N HIS A 183 22.24 -1.51 9.77
CA HIS A 183 23.36 -2.08 10.51
C HIS A 183 22.89 -2.74 11.80
N PRO A 184 23.01 -4.07 11.91
CA PRO A 184 22.86 -4.77 13.17
C PRO A 184 24.12 -4.57 14.04
N PHE A 185 23.94 -4.05 15.25
CA PHE A 185 24.99 -4.03 16.27
C PHE A 185 25.20 -5.43 16.87
N ASN A 186 24.11 -6.16 17.05
CA ASN A 186 24.07 -7.55 17.50
C ASN A 186 22.73 -8.19 17.06
N GLU A 187 22.48 -9.43 17.47
CA GLU A 187 21.24 -10.18 17.18
C GLU A 187 19.95 -9.51 17.73
N HIS A 188 20.08 -8.56 18.65
CA HIS A 188 18.96 -7.90 19.32
C HIS A 188 18.86 -6.41 19.02
N MET A 189 19.79 -5.82 18.26
CA MET A 189 19.87 -4.37 18.11
C MET A 189 20.32 -4.00 16.71
N ALA A 190 19.54 -3.15 16.06
CA ALA A 190 19.91 -2.60 14.76
C ALA A 190 19.50 -1.13 14.65
N TRP A 191 20.13 -0.42 13.72
CA TRP A 191 19.68 0.89 13.29
C TRP A 191 19.51 0.90 11.78
N ASP A 192 18.62 1.77 11.31
CA ASP A 192 18.35 2.04 9.91
C ASP A 192 18.45 3.55 9.67
N LEU A 193 19.16 3.94 8.61
CA LEU A 193 19.13 5.30 8.10
C LEU A 193 18.48 5.31 6.74
N GLY A 194 17.68 6.33 6.46
CA GLY A 194 17.18 6.60 5.13
C GLY A 194 17.36 8.06 4.75
N LEU A 195 17.78 8.30 3.51
CA LEU A 195 17.76 9.61 2.88
C LEU A 195 16.93 9.50 1.61
N TYR A 196 15.97 10.41 1.46
CA TYR A 196 15.02 10.46 0.35
C TYR A 196 15.02 11.87 -0.21
N VAL A 197 15.14 12.00 -1.52
CA VAL A 197 14.97 13.27 -2.23
C VAL A 197 14.08 13.01 -3.42
N GLY A 198 13.02 13.79 -3.58
CA GLY A 198 12.10 13.59 -4.69
C GLY A 198 11.50 14.88 -5.18
N GLN A 199 11.06 14.85 -6.43
CA GLN A 199 10.15 15.86 -6.96
C GLN A 199 8.72 15.38 -6.73
N VAL A 200 7.87 16.28 -6.25
CA VAL A 200 6.45 16.06 -6.03
C VAL A 200 5.68 17.07 -6.89
N GLU A 201 4.69 16.58 -7.62
CA GLU A 201 3.69 17.42 -8.27
C GLU A 201 2.31 16.94 -7.81
N GLU A 202 1.61 17.82 -7.08
CA GLU A 202 0.23 17.63 -6.62
C GLU A 202 -0.66 18.65 -7.32
N GLN A 203 -1.79 18.20 -7.84
CA GLN A 203 -2.77 19.02 -8.53
C GLN A 203 -4.17 18.70 -8.03
N GLN A 204 -4.94 19.75 -7.72
CA GLN A 204 -6.35 19.68 -7.37
C GLN A 204 -7.14 20.51 -8.38
N ASN A 205 -8.00 19.87 -9.17
CA ASN A 205 -8.83 20.55 -10.17
C ASN A 205 -10.30 20.44 -9.80
N TYR A 206 -10.93 21.57 -9.44
CA TYR A 206 -12.35 21.65 -9.13
C TYR A 206 -13.15 21.88 -10.41
N LEU A 207 -14.03 20.95 -10.75
CA LEU A 207 -14.69 20.94 -12.06
C LEU A 207 -15.63 22.13 -12.30
N GLN A 208 -16.14 22.73 -11.23
CA GLN A 208 -17.12 23.83 -11.29
C GLN A 208 -16.54 25.19 -10.89
N ASP A 209 -15.34 25.22 -10.30
CA ASP A 209 -14.73 26.46 -9.79
C ASP A 209 -13.21 26.38 -9.89
N ASN A 210 -12.70 26.72 -11.07
CA ASN A 210 -11.27 26.73 -11.35
C ASN A 210 -10.48 27.75 -10.51
N THR A 211 -11.14 28.68 -9.80
CA THR A 211 -10.45 29.60 -8.88
C THR A 211 -9.95 28.90 -7.63
N ARG A 212 -10.46 27.71 -7.35
CA ARG A 212 -10.03 26.82 -6.26
C ARG A 212 -8.94 25.84 -6.70
N ASP A 213 -8.59 25.81 -7.98
CA ASP A 213 -7.57 24.89 -8.48
C ASP A 213 -6.22 25.20 -7.82
N THR A 214 -5.52 24.14 -7.40
CA THR A 214 -4.18 24.26 -6.83
C THR A 214 -3.20 23.40 -7.61
N ILE A 215 -1.98 23.90 -7.71
CA ILE A 215 -0.81 23.15 -8.16
C ILE A 215 0.30 23.38 -7.14
N ASN A 216 0.85 22.30 -6.62
CA ASN A 216 2.00 22.30 -5.75
C ASN A 216 3.07 21.43 -6.41
N ASP A 217 4.15 22.07 -6.87
CA ASP A 217 5.29 21.41 -7.52
C ASP A 217 6.57 21.85 -6.80
N GLY A 218 7.35 20.87 -6.35
CA GLY A 218 8.49 21.14 -5.50
C GLY A 218 9.42 19.95 -5.33
N ILE A 219 10.60 20.25 -4.79
CA ILE A 219 11.54 19.23 -4.34
C ILE A 219 11.35 19.07 -2.84
N GLU A 220 11.11 17.84 -2.41
CA GLU A 220 11.05 17.46 -1.01
C GLU A 220 12.25 16.58 -0.65
N ALA A 221 12.74 16.72 0.57
CA ALA A 221 13.86 15.92 1.05
C ALA A 221 13.59 15.46 2.47
N LYS A 222 13.83 14.18 2.76
CA LYS A 222 13.49 13.57 4.04
C LYS A 222 14.62 12.69 4.53
N PHE A 223 14.92 12.82 5.82
CA PHE A 223 15.81 11.93 6.54
C PHE A 223 15.00 11.06 7.49
N ARG A 224 15.28 9.75 7.51
CA ARG A 224 14.69 8.81 8.44
C ARG A 224 15.77 8.16 9.29
N PHE A 225 15.49 8.03 10.58
CA PHE A 225 16.31 7.29 11.52
C PHE A 225 15.43 6.27 12.22
N GLY A 226 15.79 4.99 12.10
CA GLY A 226 15.16 3.86 12.75
C GLY A 226 16.11 3.21 13.76
N PHE A 227 15.56 2.74 14.87
CA PHE A 227 16.26 1.92 15.85
C PHE A 227 15.38 0.75 16.26
N GLU A 228 15.92 -0.46 16.19
CA GLU A 228 15.23 -1.70 16.51
C GLU A 228 15.90 -2.38 17.70
N TYR A 229 15.06 -2.88 18.61
CA TYR A 229 15.44 -3.72 19.73
C TYR A 229 14.59 -4.98 19.77
N SER A 230 15.22 -6.15 19.69
CA SER A 230 14.56 -7.46 19.80
C SER A 230 14.85 -8.09 21.15
N SER A 231 13.89 -8.86 21.69
CA SER A 231 14.11 -9.64 22.90
C SER A 231 15.08 -10.79 22.65
N ALA A 232 15.68 -11.30 23.74
CA ALA A 232 16.69 -12.36 23.67
C ALA A 232 16.21 -13.67 23.02
N ASP A 233 14.90 -13.88 22.99
CA ASP A 233 14.22 -15.04 22.41
C ASP A 233 13.63 -14.76 21.01
N ASP A 234 13.92 -13.58 20.45
CA ASP A 234 13.40 -13.07 19.17
C ASP A 234 11.86 -13.03 19.06
N ARG A 235 11.16 -13.12 20.21
CA ARG A 235 9.69 -13.12 20.24
C ARG A 235 9.09 -11.73 20.27
N ASN A 236 9.85 -10.74 20.70
CA ASN A 236 9.38 -9.36 20.82
C ASN A 236 10.34 -8.44 20.08
N SER A 237 9.82 -7.47 19.36
CA SER A 237 10.61 -6.37 18.80
C SER A 237 9.95 -5.04 19.14
N LEU A 238 10.79 -4.05 19.44
CA LEU A 238 10.45 -2.66 19.69
C LEU A 238 11.23 -1.83 18.68
N GLN A 239 10.52 -1.04 17.87
CA GLN A 239 11.13 -0.18 16.86
C GLN A 239 10.74 1.26 17.12
N PHE A 240 11.73 2.15 17.01
CA PHE A 240 11.58 3.60 17.07
C PHE A 240 11.96 4.18 15.72
N ASN A 241 11.15 5.06 15.17
CA ASN A 241 11.43 5.74 13.91
C ASN A 241 11.20 7.24 14.07
N ILE A 242 12.07 8.05 13.49
CA ILE A 242 11.93 9.50 13.40
C ILE A 242 12.11 9.89 11.95
N SER A 243 11.27 10.81 11.47
CA SER A 243 11.33 11.38 10.13
C SER A 243 11.50 12.90 10.23
N LEU A 244 12.52 13.43 9.55
CA LEU A 244 12.86 14.85 9.53
C LEU A 244 12.76 15.37 8.10
N ASN A 245 12.13 16.53 7.92
CA ASN A 245 12.10 17.21 6.63
C ASN A 245 13.37 18.05 6.49
N LEU A 246 14.02 17.96 5.33
CA LEU A 246 15.30 18.59 5.05
C LEU A 246 15.14 19.81 4.13
N ASP A 247 13.98 19.97 3.51
CA ASP A 247 13.60 21.03 2.59
C ASP A 247 13.11 22.31 3.32
N ASP A 248 12.38 22.19 4.44
CA ASP A 248 12.09 23.33 5.34
C ASP A 248 12.27 22.99 6.84
N PRO A 249 13.49 22.65 7.30
CA PRO A 249 13.72 22.16 8.66
C PRO A 249 13.42 23.17 9.77
N ILE A 250 13.16 24.45 9.44
CA ILE A 250 12.87 25.51 10.41
C ILE A 250 11.36 25.69 10.60
N LYS A 251 10.57 25.69 9.52
CA LYS A 251 9.11 25.88 9.60
C LYS A 251 8.37 24.55 9.71
N ASP A 252 8.95 23.50 9.14
CA ASP A 252 8.43 22.15 9.16
C ASP A 252 9.56 21.16 9.44
N PRO A 253 9.99 21.00 10.71
CA PRO A 253 11.18 20.21 11.06
C PRO A 253 11.02 18.70 10.82
N GLY A 254 9.81 18.21 10.59
CA GLY A 254 9.58 16.80 10.28
C GLY A 254 8.17 16.31 10.55
N ASP A 255 7.84 15.20 9.89
CA ASP A 255 6.53 14.55 9.94
C ASP A 255 6.31 13.67 11.18
N GLY A 256 7.16 13.83 12.21
CA GLY A 256 7.07 13.12 13.47
C GLY A 256 7.82 11.79 13.49
N GLY A 257 7.35 10.89 14.36
CA GLY A 257 7.98 9.58 14.60
C GLY A 257 6.97 8.51 14.97
N ALA A 258 7.39 7.26 14.86
CA ALA A 258 6.58 6.09 15.16
C ALA A 258 7.28 5.19 16.17
N ILE A 259 6.49 4.58 17.05
CA ILE A 259 6.93 3.49 17.93
C ILE A 259 6.06 2.29 17.60
N SER A 260 6.67 1.16 17.26
CA SER A 260 5.96 -0.10 17.06
C SER A 260 6.51 -1.17 18.01
N PHE A 261 5.61 -1.97 18.55
CA PHE A 261 5.94 -3.17 19.31
C PHE A 261 5.27 -4.36 18.65
N GLN A 262 6.04 -5.39 18.33
CA GLN A 262 5.54 -6.63 17.79
C GLN A 262 5.91 -7.77 18.74
N SER A 263 4.96 -8.66 18.99
CA SER A 263 5.18 -9.88 19.78
C SER A 263 4.60 -11.07 19.03
N VAL A 264 5.36 -12.16 18.96
CA VAL A 264 4.93 -13.44 18.38
C VAL A 264 4.63 -14.41 19.51
N PHE A 265 3.37 -14.85 19.58
CA PHE A 265 2.87 -15.81 20.57
C PHE A 265 3.21 -17.26 20.21
#